data_AF-A0A953ILG2-F1
#
_entry.id   AF-A0A953ILG2-F1
#
_cell.length_a   1.000
_cell.length_b   1.000
_cell.length_c   1.000
_cell.angle_alpha   90.00
_cell.angle_beta   90.00
_cell.angle_gamma   90.00
#
_symmetry.space_group_name_H-M   'P 1'
#
loop_
_entity.id
_entity.type
_entity.pdbx_description
1 polymer ?
#
loop_
_entity_poly.entity_id
_entity_poly.type
_entity_poly.pdbx_seq_one_letter_code
_entity_poly.pdbx_strand_id
1 'polypeptide(L)'
;MEIDEWINLSQFRSVHDYPGDHFGLAGGSMKNTNSKIRIALIVAGLFTAGLAHADAVTDNAKALLDKGDAKAAYALLEPLESERAGDPGYDFLLGLAALEIGKNTNAVFALERVLAVDPNHVRARAEIARAYAALGETKTAKQEFETVKQQGVPPEVAVTIDRVLSAIERIEDEGRTTVRGYVEGTVGHDTNINSATSDRNVAVPLFGGAIFTLGPGGIRRSDTFTSASGGLSLRKPLDKEWAFTAGLNGNKRMNTDVDEFDTGSTDAHVGVVRTYGKDIFSAALQYNQFWVDNDRYREAAGFTAQWQHNYNARWQSSLYVQYSDLRYMRQEVRNADRFVIGANFAHALAGFKTVFYGGAYVGEEATRKDGFEHLGHTLFGARVGAQHEFHRDARLFANLGYEHRRFNAEDTFFLRTRTDNQWNLGVGVAWTPAKNWRVTPQFQYTDARSNIALNRFRREVLSVTVRREF
;
A
#
# COMPACT_ATOMS: atom_id res chain seq x y z
N MET A 1 6.13 0.47 -7.70
CA MET A 1 5.48 0.48 -6.38
C MET A 1 5.39 1.94 -5.99
N GLU A 2 4.20 2.53 -6.11
CA GLU A 2 4.02 3.97 -5.89
C GLU A 2 4.01 4.30 -4.41
N ILE A 3 4.42 5.53 -4.14
CA ILE A 3 4.40 6.14 -2.83
C ILE A 3 2.96 6.36 -2.30
N ASP A 4 1.94 6.23 -3.16
CA ASP A 4 0.53 6.37 -2.81
C ASP A 4 0.00 5.29 -1.84
N GLU A 5 0.64 4.12 -1.77
CA GLU A 5 0.32 3.13 -0.72
C GLU A 5 0.81 3.54 0.67
N TRP A 6 1.68 4.56 0.78
CA TRP A 6 2.32 4.97 2.04
C TRP A 6 1.60 6.12 2.75
N ILE A 7 0.73 6.86 2.05
CA ILE A 7 -0.17 7.90 2.59
C ILE A 7 -1.62 7.63 2.13
N ASN A 8 -2.07 6.38 2.19
CA ASN A 8 -3.50 6.13 2.17
C ASN A 8 -4.04 6.26 3.59
N LEU A 9 -5.10 7.06 3.82
CA LEU A 9 -5.76 7.20 5.13
C LEU A 9 -6.33 5.89 5.67
N SER A 10 -6.36 4.83 4.85
CA SER A 10 -6.60 3.46 5.31
C SER A 10 -5.43 2.85 6.09
N GLN A 11 -4.22 3.43 6.05
CA GLN A 11 -3.11 3.07 6.95
C GLN A 11 -3.18 3.78 8.32
N PHE A 12 -4.25 4.54 8.59
CA PHE A 12 -4.42 5.37 9.79
C PHE A 12 -5.61 4.99 10.69
N ARG A 13 -6.19 3.81 10.51
CA ARG A 13 -6.82 3.06 11.61
C ARG A 13 -6.25 1.65 11.62
N SER A 14 -5.92 1.19 12.83
CA SER A 14 -5.24 -0.08 13.10
C SER A 14 -5.82 -1.20 12.27
N VAL A 15 -4.98 -2.00 11.59
CA VAL A 15 -5.32 -3.31 11.01
C VAL A 15 -4.13 -3.90 10.19
N HIS A 16 -3.85 -5.18 10.42
CA HIS A 16 -2.82 -6.15 9.98
C HIS A 16 -2.65 -6.40 8.41
N ASP A 17 -2.55 -7.65 7.87
CA ASP A 17 -2.47 -8.39 6.51
C ASP A 17 -1.32 -8.09 5.58
N TYR A 18 -0.96 -8.90 4.55
CA TYR A 18 -0.63 -10.34 4.23
C TYR A 18 -0.51 -10.38 2.68
N PRO A 19 0.65 -10.47 1.93
CA PRO A 19 1.07 -11.69 1.16
C PRO A 19 2.44 -11.89 0.44
N GLY A 20 3.10 -13.04 0.63
CA GLY A 20 4.50 -13.36 0.28
C GLY A 20 4.87 -14.41 -0.77
N ASP A 21 5.80 -15.29 -0.39
CA ASP A 21 6.79 -15.88 -1.30
C ASP A 21 6.77 -17.40 -1.48
N HIS A 22 7.32 -17.80 -2.62
CA HIS A 22 7.72 -19.16 -2.95
C HIS A 22 9.23 -19.23 -3.24
N PHE A 23 9.76 -20.42 -2.93
CA PHE A 23 10.95 -21.10 -3.45
C PHE A 23 12.30 -20.88 -2.77
N GLY A 24 12.77 -21.96 -2.14
CA GLY A 24 14.18 -22.29 -2.00
C GLY A 24 14.49 -23.57 -2.78
N LEU A 25 15.49 -23.48 -3.66
CA LEU A 25 16.31 -24.61 -4.11
C LEU A 25 17.70 -24.44 -3.50
N ALA A 26 18.31 -25.53 -3.06
CA ALA A 26 19.75 -25.60 -2.86
C ALA A 26 20.29 -27.02 -3.05
N GLY A 27 21.40 -27.11 -3.77
CA GLY A 27 22.54 -27.95 -3.41
C GLY A 27 22.86 -29.13 -4.33
N GLY A 28 24.08 -29.16 -4.91
CA GLY A 28 24.67 -30.41 -5.43
C GLY A 28 25.89 -30.33 -6.37
N SER A 29 27.08 -30.14 -5.80
CA SER A 29 28.40 -30.79 -6.04
C SER A 29 28.93 -31.24 -7.44
N MET A 30 30.17 -30.76 -7.74
CA MET A 30 31.37 -31.35 -8.38
C MET A 30 31.32 -32.46 -9.47
N LYS A 31 32.08 -32.27 -10.58
CA LYS A 31 33.42 -32.88 -10.85
C LYS A 31 33.97 -32.56 -12.27
N ASN A 32 35.31 -32.41 -12.33
CA ASN A 32 36.18 -32.32 -13.52
C ASN A 32 36.05 -33.52 -14.48
N THR A 33 36.44 -33.37 -15.77
CA THR A 33 37.58 -34.09 -16.44
C THR A 33 37.80 -33.56 -17.87
N ASN A 34 39.08 -33.47 -18.28
CA ASN A 34 39.62 -33.10 -19.61
C ASN A 34 39.44 -34.19 -20.69
N SER A 35 39.42 -33.82 -21.98
CA SER A 35 40.27 -34.44 -23.03
C SER A 35 40.17 -33.75 -24.42
N LYS A 36 41.31 -33.64 -25.10
CA LYS A 36 41.52 -33.19 -26.50
C LYS A 36 41.40 -34.36 -27.50
N ILE A 37 41.21 -34.07 -28.81
CA ILE A 37 41.63 -34.74 -30.09
C ILE A 37 40.62 -34.32 -31.19
N ARG A 38 40.91 -33.50 -32.23
CA ARG A 38 41.70 -33.58 -33.50
C ARG A 38 41.15 -34.51 -34.61
N ILE A 39 41.26 -34.00 -35.87
CA ILE A 39 41.12 -34.61 -37.24
C ILE A 39 39.70 -34.43 -37.85
N ALA A 40 39.44 -33.49 -38.77
CA ALA A 40 39.85 -33.29 -40.19
C ALA A 40 39.08 -34.17 -41.20
N LEU A 41 38.32 -33.52 -42.11
CA LEU A 41 38.10 -33.99 -43.48
C LEU A 41 37.49 -32.88 -44.36
N ILE A 42 38.28 -32.48 -45.35
CA ILE A 42 37.90 -31.68 -46.52
C ILE A 42 37.12 -32.62 -47.46
N VAL A 43 35.89 -32.25 -47.82
CA VAL A 43 35.25 -32.72 -49.05
C VAL A 43 34.69 -31.49 -49.74
N ALA A 44 35.40 -31.06 -50.78
CA ALA A 44 34.87 -30.18 -51.81
C ALA A 44 33.93 -31.02 -52.69
N GLY A 45 32.68 -30.60 -52.81
CA GLY A 45 31.72 -31.15 -53.75
C GLY A 45 30.72 -30.04 -54.09
N LEU A 46 30.83 -29.50 -55.30
CA LEU A 46 29.92 -28.52 -55.86
C LEU A 46 28.46 -28.94 -55.62
N PHE A 47 27.76 -28.20 -54.78
CA PHE A 47 26.32 -28.02 -54.89
C PHE A 47 26.07 -26.53 -54.99
N THR A 48 25.64 -26.13 -56.18
CA THR A 48 24.87 -24.93 -56.50
C THR A 48 24.56 -24.06 -55.29
N ALA A 49 25.23 -22.90 -55.24
CA ALA A 49 24.80 -21.79 -54.41
C ALA A 49 23.32 -21.51 -54.72
N GLY A 50 22.45 -21.95 -53.81
CA GLY A 50 21.13 -21.34 -53.70
C GLY A 50 21.40 -19.87 -53.45
N LEU A 51 20.99 -19.03 -54.40
CA LEU A 51 20.99 -17.58 -54.27
C LEU A 51 20.23 -17.23 -52.99
N ALA A 52 20.96 -16.98 -51.91
CA ALA A 52 20.56 -15.97 -50.95
C ALA A 52 20.58 -14.66 -51.74
N HIS A 53 19.44 -14.23 -52.28
CA HIS A 53 19.30 -12.86 -52.71
C HIS A 53 19.47 -12.01 -51.46
N ALA A 54 20.64 -11.35 -51.35
CA ALA A 54 20.81 -10.23 -50.44
C ALA A 54 19.81 -9.17 -50.89
N ASP A 55 18.72 -9.06 -50.15
CA ASP A 55 17.73 -8.05 -50.38
C ASP A 55 18.23 -6.75 -49.75
N ALA A 56 18.84 -5.93 -50.60
CA ALA A 56 19.44 -4.66 -50.21
C ALA A 56 18.44 -3.76 -49.47
N VAL A 57 17.13 -3.86 -49.73
CA VAL A 57 16.12 -3.05 -49.04
C VAL A 57 15.98 -3.50 -47.59
N THR A 58 15.77 -4.80 -47.34
CA THR A 58 15.64 -5.31 -45.97
C THR A 58 16.96 -5.24 -45.20
N ASP A 59 18.10 -5.43 -45.87
CA ASP A 59 19.42 -5.28 -45.25
C ASP A 59 19.67 -3.84 -44.80
N ASN A 60 19.33 -2.86 -45.65
CA ASN A 60 19.43 -1.45 -45.31
C ASN A 60 18.45 -1.05 -44.20
N ALA A 61 17.20 -1.53 -44.26
CA ALA A 61 16.21 -1.24 -43.23
C ALA A 61 16.62 -1.83 -41.88
N LYS A 62 17.15 -3.05 -41.87
CA LYS A 62 17.72 -3.67 -40.67
C LYS A 62 18.90 -2.88 -40.12
N ALA A 63 19.83 -2.46 -40.98
CA ALA A 63 20.97 -1.63 -40.57
C ALA A 63 20.54 -0.27 -40.00
N LEU A 64 19.43 0.31 -40.49
CA LEU A 64 18.84 1.53 -39.94
C LEU A 64 18.21 1.30 -38.56
N LEU A 65 17.47 0.19 -38.40
CA LEU A 65 16.90 -0.21 -37.10
C LEU A 65 17.98 -0.51 -36.06
N ASP A 66 19.05 -1.20 -36.45
CA ASP A 66 20.20 -1.49 -35.58
C ASP A 66 20.93 -0.21 -35.12
N LYS A 67 20.84 0.88 -35.92
CA LYS A 67 21.34 2.22 -35.57
C LYS A 67 20.34 3.07 -34.78
N GLY A 68 19.14 2.55 -34.52
CA GLY A 68 18.06 3.28 -33.86
C GLY A 68 17.31 4.27 -34.74
N ASP A 69 17.54 4.29 -36.06
CA ASP A 69 16.85 5.16 -37.00
C ASP A 69 15.60 4.48 -37.59
N ALA A 70 14.64 4.19 -36.72
CA ALA A 70 13.38 3.57 -37.09
C ALA A 70 12.56 4.43 -38.07
N LYS A 71 12.72 5.76 -38.03
CA LYS A 71 12.03 6.67 -38.94
C LYS A 71 12.53 6.52 -40.38
N ALA A 72 13.84 6.47 -40.58
CA ALA A 72 14.40 6.22 -41.91
C ALA A 72 14.09 4.79 -42.39
N ALA A 73 14.14 3.79 -41.50
CA ALA A 73 13.78 2.41 -41.85
C ALA A 73 12.33 2.32 -42.32
N TYR A 74 11.39 2.94 -41.59
CA TYR A 74 9.99 2.95 -41.96
C TYR A 74 9.74 3.71 -43.28
N ALA A 75 10.40 4.86 -43.49
CA ALA A 75 10.28 5.62 -44.74
C ALA A 75 10.86 4.88 -45.96
N LEU A 76 11.86 4.01 -45.75
CA LEU A 76 12.40 3.14 -46.80
C LEU A 76 11.43 1.99 -47.13
N LEU A 77 10.76 1.42 -46.11
CA LEU A 77 9.92 0.24 -46.26
C LEU A 77 8.50 0.58 -46.73
N GLU A 78 7.83 1.59 -46.14
CA GLU A 78 6.41 1.92 -46.38
C GLU A 78 6.02 2.03 -47.87
N PRO A 79 6.79 2.69 -48.76
CA PRO A 79 6.41 2.80 -50.17
C PRO A 79 6.33 1.47 -50.91
N LEU A 80 7.02 0.44 -50.41
CA LEU A 80 7.11 -0.88 -51.02
C LEU A 80 6.06 -1.87 -50.47
N GLU A 81 5.20 -1.43 -49.55
CA GLU A 81 4.25 -2.33 -48.86
C GLU A 81 3.31 -3.03 -49.84
N SER A 82 2.80 -2.31 -50.86
CA SER A 82 1.91 -2.89 -51.88
C SER A 82 2.56 -4.00 -52.70
N GLU A 83 3.88 -3.96 -52.88
CA GLU A 83 4.63 -4.93 -53.69
C GLU A 83 5.14 -6.11 -52.84
N ARG A 84 5.38 -5.88 -51.55
CA ARG A 84 6.14 -6.78 -50.69
C ARG A 84 5.40 -7.32 -49.46
N ALA A 85 4.21 -6.82 -49.17
CA ALA A 85 3.37 -7.38 -48.12
C ALA A 85 3.16 -8.89 -48.34
N GLY A 86 3.31 -9.68 -47.26
CA GLY A 86 3.28 -11.13 -47.28
C GLY A 86 4.66 -11.79 -47.27
N ASP A 87 5.75 -11.04 -47.50
CA ASP A 87 7.12 -11.50 -47.23
C ASP A 87 7.43 -11.33 -45.72
N PRO A 88 7.61 -12.41 -44.95
CA PRO A 88 7.80 -12.34 -43.50
C PRO A 88 9.01 -11.52 -43.07
N GLY A 89 10.11 -11.53 -43.85
CA GLY A 89 11.32 -10.79 -43.51
C GLY A 89 11.12 -9.29 -43.67
N TYR A 90 10.46 -8.89 -44.75
CA TYR A 90 10.07 -7.50 -45.00
C TYR A 90 9.04 -7.01 -43.99
N ASP A 91 7.95 -7.77 -43.78
CA ASP A 91 6.85 -7.41 -42.89
C ASP A 91 7.30 -7.31 -41.42
N PHE A 92 8.24 -8.16 -40.99
CA PHE A 92 8.81 -8.07 -39.65
C PHE A 92 9.57 -6.75 -39.42
N LEU A 93 10.37 -6.32 -40.40
CA LEU A 93 11.11 -5.06 -40.31
C LEU A 93 10.19 -3.85 -40.42
N LEU A 94 9.15 -3.92 -41.27
CA LEU A 94 8.14 -2.87 -41.40
C LEU A 94 7.38 -2.70 -40.08
N GLY A 95 6.97 -3.82 -39.47
CA GLY A 95 6.29 -3.86 -38.19
C GLY A 95 7.12 -3.30 -37.05
N LEU A 96 8.40 -3.68 -36.97
CA LEU A 96 9.33 -3.16 -35.96
C LEU A 96 9.55 -1.65 -36.13
N ALA A 97 9.79 -1.19 -37.37
CA ALA A 97 9.99 0.23 -37.64
C ALA A 97 8.74 1.06 -37.33
N ALA A 98 7.55 0.55 -37.67
CA ALA A 98 6.27 1.19 -37.37
C ALA A 98 6.02 1.32 -35.87
N LEU A 99 6.34 0.28 -35.10
CA LEU A 99 6.18 0.26 -33.64
C LEU A 99 7.08 1.31 -32.96
N GLU A 100 8.34 1.39 -33.38
CA GLU A 100 9.32 2.33 -32.78
C GLU A 100 9.01 3.80 -33.09
N ILE A 101 8.26 4.09 -34.16
CA ILE A 101 7.78 5.47 -34.46
C ILE A 101 6.35 5.74 -33.97
N GLY A 102 5.73 4.81 -33.24
CA GLY A 102 4.39 4.95 -32.68
C GLY A 102 3.23 4.76 -33.67
N LYS A 103 3.49 4.25 -34.88
CA LYS A 103 2.45 3.85 -35.84
C LYS A 103 1.94 2.44 -35.50
N ASN A 104 1.36 2.30 -34.30
CA ASN A 104 1.05 0.99 -33.70
C ASN A 104 0.06 0.14 -34.54
N THR A 105 -0.92 0.76 -35.20
CA THR A 105 -1.87 0.04 -36.08
C THR A 105 -1.17 -0.57 -37.29
N ASN A 106 -0.25 0.16 -37.93
CA ASN A 106 0.56 -0.36 -39.03
C ASN A 106 1.49 -1.48 -38.55
N ALA A 107 2.04 -1.34 -37.34
CA ALA A 107 2.85 -2.39 -36.73
C ALA A 107 2.06 -3.70 -36.54
N VAL A 108 0.83 -3.61 -36.03
CA VAL A 108 -0.07 -4.77 -35.90
C VAL A 108 -0.29 -5.43 -37.26
N PHE A 109 -0.72 -4.68 -38.29
CA PHE A 109 -0.98 -5.28 -39.60
C PHE A 109 0.23 -5.99 -40.21
N ALA A 110 1.41 -5.38 -40.14
CA ALA A 110 2.62 -5.99 -40.66
C ALA A 110 3.01 -7.24 -39.86
N LEU A 111 2.96 -7.20 -38.53
CA LEU A 111 3.30 -8.34 -37.67
C LEU A 111 2.27 -9.47 -37.71
N GLU A 112 0.99 -9.18 -37.94
CA GLU A 112 -0.04 -10.19 -38.21
C GLU A 112 0.27 -10.96 -39.49
N ARG A 113 0.75 -10.30 -40.55
CA ARG A 113 1.19 -10.99 -41.78
C ARG A 113 2.37 -11.93 -41.50
N VAL A 114 3.33 -11.50 -40.67
CA VAL A 114 4.44 -12.38 -40.23
C VAL A 114 3.90 -13.61 -39.51
N LEU A 115 3.01 -13.43 -38.53
CA LEU A 115 2.46 -14.53 -37.73
C LEU A 115 1.46 -15.41 -38.49
N ALA A 116 0.86 -14.91 -39.56
CA ALA A 116 0.04 -15.70 -40.47
C ALA A 116 0.87 -16.69 -41.29
N VAL A 117 2.13 -16.32 -41.63
CA VAL A 117 3.06 -17.19 -42.35
C VAL A 117 3.86 -18.08 -41.39
N ASP A 118 4.35 -17.52 -40.29
CA ASP A 118 5.06 -18.25 -39.23
C ASP A 118 4.43 -18.00 -37.84
N PRO A 119 3.43 -18.84 -37.44
CA PRO A 119 2.80 -18.73 -36.13
C PRO A 119 3.75 -18.94 -34.94
N ASN A 120 4.92 -19.55 -35.14
CA ASN A 120 5.86 -19.81 -34.05
C ASN A 120 6.97 -18.76 -33.97
N HIS A 121 6.84 -17.65 -34.71
CA HIS A 121 7.81 -16.56 -34.70
C HIS A 121 7.75 -15.77 -33.37
N VAL A 122 8.43 -16.27 -32.34
CA VAL A 122 8.43 -15.76 -30.96
C VAL A 122 8.67 -14.25 -30.90
N ARG A 123 9.63 -13.73 -31.66
CA ARG A 123 9.95 -12.29 -31.67
C ARG A 123 8.82 -11.42 -32.23
N ALA A 124 8.28 -11.76 -33.41
CA ALA A 124 7.12 -11.07 -33.99
C ALA A 124 5.90 -11.10 -33.05
N ARG A 125 5.69 -12.23 -32.33
CA ARG A 125 4.64 -12.35 -31.32
C ARG A 125 4.86 -11.45 -30.10
N ALA A 126 6.11 -11.24 -29.68
CA ALA A 126 6.43 -10.28 -28.62
C ALA A 126 6.23 -8.83 -29.08
N GLU A 127 6.63 -8.50 -30.32
CA GLU A 127 6.47 -7.15 -30.87
C GLU A 127 5.00 -6.81 -31.13
N ILE A 128 4.18 -7.75 -31.60
CA ILE A 128 2.74 -7.49 -31.79
C ILE A 128 2.04 -7.30 -30.44
N ALA A 129 2.46 -8.03 -29.40
CA ALA A 129 1.96 -7.83 -28.04
C ALA A 129 2.27 -6.42 -27.52
N ARG A 130 3.48 -5.89 -27.80
CA ARG A 130 3.82 -4.48 -27.53
C ARG A 130 2.94 -3.52 -28.32
N ALA A 131 2.67 -3.82 -29.59
CA ALA A 131 1.82 -2.99 -30.44
C ALA A 131 0.35 -2.95 -29.93
N TYR A 132 -0.22 -4.09 -29.57
CA TYR A 132 -1.55 -4.18 -28.93
C TYR A 132 -1.58 -3.41 -27.60
N ALA A 133 -0.53 -3.54 -26.77
CA ALA A 133 -0.43 -2.79 -25.51
C ALA A 133 -0.43 -1.27 -25.76
N ALA A 134 0.30 -0.82 -26.77
CA ALA A 134 0.37 0.59 -27.15
C ALA A 134 -0.92 1.13 -27.79
N LEU A 135 -1.79 0.25 -28.31
CA LEU A 135 -3.15 0.57 -28.77
C LEU A 135 -4.20 0.53 -27.64
N GLY A 136 -3.82 0.10 -26.44
CA GLY A 136 -4.76 -0.10 -25.32
C GLY A 136 -5.54 -1.42 -25.41
N GLU A 137 -5.19 -2.32 -26.32
CA GLU A 137 -5.76 -3.67 -26.45
C GLU A 137 -5.10 -4.62 -25.45
N THR A 138 -5.26 -4.31 -24.17
CA THR A 138 -4.57 -4.94 -23.03
C THR A 138 -4.81 -6.43 -22.93
N LYS A 139 -6.04 -6.89 -23.21
CA LYS A 139 -6.42 -8.30 -23.17
C LYS A 139 -5.69 -9.12 -24.24
N THR A 140 -5.64 -8.62 -25.47
CA THR A 140 -4.95 -9.26 -26.59
C THR A 140 -3.44 -9.26 -26.34
N ALA A 141 -2.88 -8.12 -25.90
CA ALA A 141 -1.48 -8.01 -25.54
C ALA A 141 -1.05 -9.04 -24.48
N LYS A 142 -1.85 -9.23 -23.42
CA LYS A 142 -1.60 -10.24 -22.38
C LYS A 142 -1.58 -11.66 -22.95
N GLN A 143 -2.56 -12.01 -23.77
CA GLN A 143 -2.63 -13.34 -24.37
C GLN A 143 -1.40 -13.65 -25.22
N GLU A 144 -0.94 -12.67 -26.01
CA GLU A 144 0.25 -12.81 -26.83
C GLU A 144 1.53 -12.92 -26.00
N PHE A 145 1.70 -12.08 -24.97
CA PHE A 145 2.84 -12.17 -24.05
C PHE A 145 2.90 -13.49 -23.26
N GLU A 146 1.75 -14.00 -22.81
CA GLU A 146 1.68 -15.31 -22.15
C GLU A 146 2.03 -16.45 -23.10
N THR A 147 1.59 -16.36 -24.36
CA THR A 147 1.97 -17.33 -25.41
C THR A 147 3.47 -17.31 -25.66
N VAL A 148 4.08 -16.12 -25.74
CA VAL A 148 5.54 -15.96 -25.88
C VAL A 148 6.28 -16.60 -24.70
N LYS A 149 5.80 -16.42 -23.46
CA LYS A 149 6.41 -17.06 -22.28
C LYS A 149 6.33 -18.59 -22.33
N GLN A 150 5.21 -19.14 -22.78
CA GLN A 150 5.02 -20.60 -22.93
C GLN A 150 5.94 -21.20 -24.00
N GLN A 151 6.28 -20.44 -25.05
CA GLN A 151 7.18 -20.88 -26.12
C GLN A 151 8.66 -20.91 -25.70
N GLY A 152 9.00 -20.41 -24.52
CA GLY A 152 10.35 -20.41 -23.97
C GLY A 152 11.17 -19.23 -24.49
N VAL A 153 11.39 -18.24 -23.62
CA VAL A 153 12.23 -17.07 -23.91
C VAL A 153 13.43 -16.98 -22.96
N PRO A 154 14.53 -16.33 -23.37
CA PRO A 154 15.64 -16.05 -22.46
C PRO A 154 15.16 -15.30 -21.20
N PRO A 155 15.78 -15.52 -20.03
CA PRO A 155 15.36 -14.90 -18.77
C PRO A 155 15.25 -13.37 -18.83
N GLU A 156 16.15 -12.71 -19.58
CA GLU A 156 16.15 -11.25 -19.76
C GLU A 156 14.89 -10.74 -20.50
N VAL A 157 14.41 -11.52 -21.47
CA VAL A 157 13.18 -11.22 -22.23
C VAL A 157 11.96 -11.49 -21.36
N ALA A 158 11.96 -12.58 -20.58
CA ALA A 158 10.88 -12.88 -19.64
C ALA A 158 10.66 -11.75 -18.61
N VAL A 159 11.76 -11.22 -18.05
CA VAL A 159 11.70 -10.08 -17.10
C VAL A 159 11.11 -8.84 -17.77
N THR A 160 11.43 -8.59 -19.04
CA THR A 160 10.88 -7.45 -19.79
C THR A 160 9.39 -7.63 -20.03
N ILE A 161 8.96 -8.83 -20.41
CA ILE A 161 7.55 -9.17 -20.60
C ILE A 161 6.78 -9.00 -19.29
N ASP A 162 7.29 -9.51 -18.17
CA ASP A 162 6.66 -9.39 -16.85
C ASP A 162 6.49 -7.93 -16.44
N ARG A 163 7.46 -7.06 -16.77
CA ARG A 163 7.37 -5.62 -16.54
C ARG A 163 6.25 -4.97 -17.35
N VAL A 164 6.07 -5.38 -18.61
CA VAL A 164 4.98 -4.86 -19.47
C VAL A 164 3.62 -5.39 -19.00
N LEU A 165 3.52 -6.68 -18.69
CA LEU A 165 2.30 -7.29 -18.12
C LEU A 165 1.88 -6.59 -16.82
N SER A 166 2.82 -6.31 -15.92
CA SER A 166 2.57 -5.57 -14.68
C SER A 166 2.08 -4.13 -14.93
N ALA A 167 2.56 -3.49 -16.00
CA ALA A 167 2.09 -2.16 -16.40
C ALA A 167 0.67 -2.21 -16.97
N ILE A 168 0.37 -3.22 -17.78
CA ILE A 168 -0.97 -3.48 -18.33
C ILE A 168 -1.97 -3.77 -17.20
N GLU A 169 -1.60 -4.63 -16.25
CA GLU A 169 -2.42 -4.94 -15.06
C GLU A 169 -2.75 -3.69 -14.26
N ARG A 170 -1.78 -2.79 -14.05
CA ARG A 170 -2.01 -1.49 -13.42
C ARG A 170 -3.09 -0.67 -14.14
N ILE A 171 -2.98 -0.54 -15.46
CA ILE A 171 -3.93 0.24 -16.29
C ILE A 171 -5.33 -0.39 -16.25
N GLU A 172 -5.43 -1.72 -16.27
CA GLU A 172 -6.72 -2.42 -16.16
C GLU A 172 -7.33 -2.28 -14.76
N ASP A 173 -6.53 -2.39 -13.70
CA ASP A 173 -6.98 -2.21 -12.31
C ASP A 173 -7.45 -0.77 -12.04
N GLU A 174 -6.84 0.22 -12.71
CA GLU A 174 -7.28 1.62 -12.65
C GLU A 174 -8.68 1.84 -13.22
N GLY A 175 -9.10 1.03 -14.21
CA GLY A 175 -10.41 1.11 -14.85
C GLY A 175 -11.48 0.16 -14.29
N ARG A 176 -11.09 -0.83 -13.47
CA ARG A 176 -12.01 -1.84 -12.95
C ARG A 176 -12.42 -1.56 -11.50
N THR A 177 -13.64 -1.98 -11.18
CA THR A 177 -14.08 -2.01 -9.78
C THR A 177 -13.26 -3.06 -9.03
N THR A 178 -12.53 -2.63 -8.01
CA THR A 178 -11.73 -3.50 -7.16
C THR A 178 -12.40 -3.65 -5.80
N VAL A 179 -12.46 -4.88 -5.32
CA VAL A 179 -12.89 -5.22 -3.96
C VAL A 179 -11.73 -5.94 -3.31
N ARG A 180 -11.30 -5.48 -2.14
CA ARG A 180 -10.24 -6.11 -1.35
C ARG A 180 -10.78 -6.46 0.02
N GLY A 181 -10.48 -7.67 0.47
CA GLY A 181 -10.86 -8.18 1.78
C GLY A 181 -9.70 -8.84 2.50
N TYR A 182 -9.96 -9.22 3.75
CA TYR A 182 -8.95 -9.17 4.80
C TYR A 182 -9.51 -9.79 6.08
N VAL A 183 -8.76 -10.67 6.74
CA VAL A 183 -9.16 -11.27 8.05
C VAL A 183 -7.97 -11.45 8.98
N GLU A 184 -8.11 -11.13 10.27
CA GLU A 184 -7.01 -11.04 11.24
C GLU A 184 -7.17 -11.95 12.44
N GLY A 185 -6.04 -12.45 12.94
CA GLY A 185 -5.87 -12.92 14.30
C GLY A 185 -4.65 -12.26 14.94
N THR A 186 -4.79 -11.82 16.18
CA THR A 186 -3.69 -11.31 17.00
C THR A 186 -3.63 -12.07 18.32
N VAL A 187 -2.42 -12.30 18.80
CA VAL A 187 -2.16 -12.69 20.18
C VAL A 187 -1.15 -11.73 20.78
N GLY A 188 -1.30 -11.40 22.06
CA GLY A 188 -0.38 -10.48 22.71
C GLY A 188 -0.50 -10.42 24.22
N HIS A 189 0.39 -9.65 24.81
CA HIS A 189 0.41 -9.32 26.23
C HIS A 189 0.41 -7.81 26.39
N ASP A 190 -0.44 -7.31 27.29
CA ASP A 190 -0.65 -5.90 27.55
C ASP A 190 -0.54 -5.64 29.05
N THR A 191 0.44 -4.82 29.43
CA THR A 191 0.69 -4.47 30.84
C THR A 191 -0.38 -3.57 31.46
N ASN A 192 -1.28 -2.97 30.67
CA ASN A 192 -2.27 -2.00 31.12
C ASN A 192 -3.53 -1.99 30.25
N ILE A 193 -4.34 -3.04 30.35
CA ILE A 193 -5.55 -3.24 29.54
C ILE A 193 -6.61 -2.16 29.73
N ASN A 194 -6.68 -1.57 30.92
CA ASN A 194 -7.64 -0.52 31.28
C ASN A 194 -7.06 0.90 31.15
N SER A 195 -5.80 1.04 30.71
CA SER A 195 -5.10 2.33 30.59
C SER A 195 -5.16 3.19 31.86
N ALA A 196 -5.10 2.53 33.03
CA ALA A 196 -5.23 3.16 34.34
C ALA A 196 -3.88 3.46 35.01
N THR A 197 -3.91 4.27 36.06
CA THR A 197 -2.72 4.63 36.84
C THR A 197 -2.17 3.46 37.66
N SER A 198 -0.87 3.46 37.95
CA SER A 198 -0.28 2.54 38.93
C SER A 198 -0.51 2.99 40.37
N ASP A 199 -0.95 4.24 40.58
CA ASP A 199 -1.12 4.81 41.90
C ASP A 199 -2.42 4.31 42.53
N ARG A 200 -2.31 3.51 43.59
CA ARG A 200 -3.48 2.96 44.30
C ARG A 200 -4.22 4.00 45.13
N ASN A 201 -3.54 5.08 45.53
CA ASN A 201 -4.08 6.11 46.41
C ASN A 201 -3.98 7.46 45.72
N VAL A 202 -5.09 8.21 45.67
CA VAL A 202 -5.15 9.52 45.02
C VAL A 202 -5.70 10.54 46.01
N ALA A 203 -4.96 11.63 46.21
CA ALA A 203 -5.42 12.78 46.97
C ALA A 203 -6.36 13.63 46.11
N VAL A 204 -7.54 13.96 46.64
CA VAL A 204 -8.57 14.75 45.93
C VAL A 204 -8.73 16.12 46.62
N PRO A 205 -8.20 17.21 46.03
CA PRO A 205 -8.26 18.56 46.57
C PRO A 205 -9.65 19.06 46.95
N LEU A 206 -10.69 18.71 46.17
CA LEU A 206 -12.08 19.09 46.48
C LEU A 206 -12.51 18.67 47.90
N PHE A 207 -11.97 17.56 48.42
CA PHE A 207 -12.25 17.05 49.76
C PHE A 207 -11.13 17.40 50.76
N GLY A 208 -10.52 18.58 50.63
CA GLY A 208 -9.43 19.02 51.52
C GLY A 208 -8.15 18.20 51.38
N GLY A 209 -7.95 17.54 50.23
CA GLY A 209 -6.80 16.66 50.00
C GLY A 209 -6.95 15.25 50.59
N ALA A 210 -8.17 14.83 50.95
CA ALA A 210 -8.45 13.48 51.39
C ALA A 210 -7.94 12.44 50.39
N ILE A 211 -7.39 11.34 50.91
CA ILE A 211 -6.81 10.25 50.11
C ILE A 211 -7.88 9.19 49.88
N PHE A 212 -8.17 8.91 48.61
CA PHE A 212 -9.09 7.85 48.19
C PHE A 212 -8.29 6.67 47.63
N THR A 213 -8.64 5.46 48.08
CA THR A 213 -8.06 4.22 47.56
C THR A 213 -8.86 3.74 46.37
N LEU A 214 -8.20 3.62 45.22
CA LEU A 214 -8.80 3.13 43.98
C LEU A 214 -9.09 1.63 44.07
N GLY A 215 -10.24 1.22 43.53
CA GLY A 215 -10.58 -0.18 43.36
C GLY A 215 -9.75 -0.88 42.27
N PRO A 216 -9.85 -2.21 42.15
CA PRO A 216 -9.06 -2.98 41.19
C PRO A 216 -9.18 -2.53 39.73
N GLY A 217 -10.36 -2.06 39.31
CA GLY A 217 -10.58 -1.52 37.96
C GLY A 217 -10.01 -0.11 37.73
N GLY A 218 -9.64 0.61 38.80
CA GLY A 218 -9.06 1.96 38.74
C GLY A 218 -7.54 1.99 38.75
N ILE A 219 -6.89 0.83 38.85
CA ILE A 219 -5.42 0.69 38.81
C ILE A 219 -4.99 -0.15 37.61
N ARG A 220 -3.75 0.05 37.16
CA ARG A 220 -3.13 -0.68 36.05
C ARG A 220 -3.32 -2.19 36.20
N ARG A 221 -3.87 -2.83 35.16
CA ARG A 221 -4.04 -4.28 35.07
C ARG A 221 -3.34 -4.87 33.85
N SER A 222 -2.57 -5.94 34.06
CA SER A 222 -1.86 -6.67 33.02
C SER A 222 -2.66 -7.91 32.63
N ASP A 223 -2.71 -8.23 31.34
CA ASP A 223 -3.39 -9.44 30.85
C ASP A 223 -2.84 -9.83 29.46
N THR A 224 -3.00 -11.10 29.11
CA THR A 224 -2.89 -11.57 27.73
C THR A 224 -4.20 -11.34 27.00
N PHE A 225 -4.11 -11.12 25.69
CA PHE A 225 -5.30 -10.92 24.88
C PHE A 225 -5.20 -11.66 23.55
N THR A 226 -6.38 -11.90 23.00
CA THR A 226 -6.56 -12.31 21.61
C THR A 226 -7.43 -11.28 20.91
N SER A 227 -7.20 -11.06 19.61
CA SER A 227 -8.12 -10.27 18.81
C SER A 227 -8.39 -10.90 17.46
N ALA A 228 -9.60 -10.68 16.97
CA ALA A 228 -10.02 -10.98 15.63
C ALA A 228 -10.47 -9.68 14.96
N SER A 229 -10.03 -9.45 13.75
CA SER A 229 -10.47 -8.30 12.94
C SER A 229 -10.74 -8.74 11.51
N GLY A 230 -11.44 -7.92 10.75
CA GLY A 230 -11.74 -8.19 9.36
C GLY A 230 -12.27 -6.95 8.68
N GLY A 231 -12.04 -6.85 7.37
CA GLY A 231 -12.48 -5.69 6.63
C GLY A 231 -12.66 -5.94 5.15
N LEU A 232 -13.43 -5.04 4.55
CA LEU A 232 -13.74 -5.01 3.14
C LEU A 232 -13.56 -3.57 2.65
N SER A 233 -12.97 -3.42 1.47
CA SER A 233 -12.85 -2.13 0.79
C SER A 233 -13.25 -2.27 -0.67
N LEU A 234 -13.93 -1.26 -1.18
CA LEU A 234 -14.42 -1.15 -2.55
C LEU A 234 -13.84 0.13 -3.14
N ARG A 235 -13.23 0.03 -4.33
CA ARG A 235 -12.89 1.18 -5.17
C ARG A 235 -13.51 0.98 -6.54
N LYS A 236 -14.42 1.88 -6.90
CA LYS A 236 -15.10 1.88 -8.21
C LYS A 236 -14.70 3.12 -8.99
N PRO A 237 -13.84 3.00 -10.02
CA PRO A 237 -13.59 4.09 -10.96
C PRO A 237 -14.91 4.56 -11.58
N LEU A 238 -15.16 5.86 -11.56
CA LEU A 238 -16.33 6.50 -12.17
C LEU A 238 -15.95 7.06 -13.55
N ASP A 239 -14.75 7.64 -13.65
CA ASP A 239 -14.10 8.08 -14.88
C ASP A 239 -12.56 8.02 -14.71
N LYS A 240 -11.81 8.72 -15.57
CA LYS A 240 -10.33 8.74 -15.55
C LYS A 240 -9.74 9.46 -14.33
N GLU A 241 -10.47 10.39 -13.72
CA GLU A 241 -10.03 11.17 -12.56
C GLU A 241 -10.72 10.72 -11.27
N TRP A 242 -12.00 10.37 -11.35
CA TRP A 242 -12.85 10.11 -10.19
C TRP A 242 -13.01 8.63 -9.90
N ALA A 243 -12.92 8.29 -8.62
CA ALA A 243 -13.27 6.98 -8.09
C ALA A 243 -14.16 7.13 -6.84
N PHE A 244 -15.17 6.28 -6.77
CA PHE A 244 -15.94 6.05 -5.55
C PHE A 244 -15.20 5.05 -4.64
N THR A 245 -15.24 5.29 -3.34
CA THR A 245 -14.62 4.45 -2.32
C THR A 245 -15.60 4.14 -1.20
N ALA A 246 -15.58 2.90 -0.72
CA ALA A 246 -16.32 2.50 0.46
C ALA A 246 -15.53 1.45 1.22
N GLY A 247 -15.71 1.36 2.53
CA GLY A 247 -15.14 0.28 3.30
C GLY A 247 -15.79 0.07 4.65
N LEU A 248 -15.64 -1.15 5.15
CA LEU A 248 -16.14 -1.61 6.43
C LEU A 248 -15.04 -2.41 7.11
N ASN A 249 -14.77 -2.14 8.38
CA ASN A 249 -13.81 -2.85 9.20
C ASN A 249 -14.45 -3.17 10.54
N GLY A 250 -14.08 -4.29 11.14
CA GLY A 250 -14.46 -4.62 12.50
C GLY A 250 -13.32 -5.30 13.23
N ASN A 251 -13.21 -5.06 14.52
CA ASN A 251 -12.27 -5.74 15.40
C ASN A 251 -12.92 -6.04 16.75
N LYS A 252 -12.53 -7.17 17.34
CA LYS A 252 -12.90 -7.56 18.70
C LYS A 252 -11.65 -8.04 19.40
N ARG A 253 -11.39 -7.49 20.57
CA ARG A 253 -10.31 -7.89 21.47
C ARG A 253 -10.92 -8.48 22.74
N MET A 254 -10.41 -9.65 23.11
CA MET A 254 -10.81 -10.44 24.27
C MET A 254 -9.58 -10.60 25.17
N ASN A 255 -9.67 -10.12 26.41
CA ASN A 255 -8.64 -10.35 27.42
C ASN A 255 -8.91 -11.69 28.11
N THR A 256 -7.86 -12.29 28.68
CA THR A 256 -7.93 -13.70 29.11
C THR A 256 -8.54 -13.81 30.51
N ASP A 257 -8.10 -12.96 31.43
CA ASP A 257 -8.49 -13.02 32.84
C ASP A 257 -9.54 -11.95 33.20
N VAL A 258 -9.56 -10.82 32.49
CA VAL A 258 -10.40 -9.66 32.82
C VAL A 258 -11.25 -9.20 31.61
N ASP A 259 -12.42 -9.81 31.48
CA ASP A 259 -13.38 -9.58 30.38
C ASP A 259 -14.08 -8.21 30.40
N GLU A 260 -14.23 -7.57 31.57
CA GLU A 260 -14.81 -6.21 31.70
C GLU A 260 -14.05 -5.13 30.89
N PHE A 261 -12.83 -5.42 30.43
CA PHE A 261 -12.03 -4.55 29.56
C PHE A 261 -11.93 -5.05 28.12
N ASP A 262 -12.76 -6.01 27.73
CA ASP A 262 -12.91 -6.43 26.35
C ASP A 262 -13.39 -5.27 25.50
N THR A 263 -12.76 -5.08 24.34
CA THR A 263 -13.05 -3.95 23.45
C THR A 263 -13.48 -4.45 22.09
N GLY A 264 -14.32 -3.68 21.43
CA GLY A 264 -14.67 -3.91 20.03
C GLY A 264 -14.86 -2.60 19.31
N SER A 265 -14.63 -2.60 18.00
CA SER A 265 -15.03 -1.50 17.13
C SER A 265 -15.47 -1.97 15.76
N THR A 266 -16.29 -1.13 15.14
CA THR A 266 -16.71 -1.25 13.76
C THR A 266 -16.57 0.13 13.13
N ASP A 267 -15.91 0.18 11.98
CA ASP A 267 -15.60 1.39 11.24
C ASP A 267 -16.15 1.27 9.83
N ALA A 268 -16.96 2.23 9.41
CA ALA A 268 -17.46 2.34 8.05
C ALA A 268 -17.06 3.67 7.44
N HIS A 269 -16.75 3.68 6.15
CA HIS A 269 -16.55 4.92 5.41
C HIS A 269 -17.11 4.82 3.99
N VAL A 270 -17.53 5.97 3.47
CA VAL A 270 -17.97 6.15 2.08
C VAL A 270 -17.47 7.49 1.60
N GLY A 271 -16.88 7.52 0.40
CA GLY A 271 -16.23 8.72 -0.10
C GLY A 271 -15.89 8.68 -1.58
N VAL A 272 -15.26 9.75 -2.03
CA VAL A 272 -14.78 9.92 -3.39
C VAL A 272 -13.32 10.34 -3.38
N VAL A 273 -12.61 9.93 -4.42
CA VAL A 273 -11.23 10.33 -4.70
C VAL A 273 -11.19 10.89 -6.11
N ARG A 274 -10.55 12.05 -6.28
CA ARG A 274 -10.24 12.65 -7.57
C ARG A 274 -8.73 12.75 -7.74
N THR A 275 -8.21 12.13 -8.78
CA THR A 275 -6.79 12.21 -9.18
C THR A 275 -6.68 13.13 -10.38
N TYR A 276 -5.97 14.24 -10.23
CA TYR A 276 -5.75 15.23 -11.28
C TYR A 276 -4.27 15.57 -11.39
N GLY A 277 -3.59 15.00 -12.38
CA GLY A 277 -2.15 15.17 -12.56
C GLY A 277 -1.36 14.64 -11.36
N LYS A 278 -0.75 15.54 -10.59
CA LYS A 278 0.03 15.21 -9.39
C LYS A 278 -0.77 15.35 -8.09
N ASP A 279 -2.02 15.80 -8.19
CA ASP A 279 -2.87 16.10 -7.05
C ASP A 279 -3.94 15.03 -6.85
N ILE A 280 -4.08 14.56 -5.63
CA ILE A 280 -5.12 13.60 -5.21
C ILE A 280 -5.98 14.29 -4.15
N PHE A 281 -7.26 14.46 -4.45
CA PHE A 281 -8.26 14.98 -3.52
C PHE A 281 -9.13 13.82 -3.05
N SER A 282 -9.36 13.69 -1.75
CA SER A 282 -10.26 12.70 -1.19
C SER A 282 -11.22 13.33 -0.19
N ALA A 283 -12.47 12.88 -0.20
CA ALA A 283 -13.48 13.28 0.76
C ALA A 283 -14.32 12.07 1.15
N ALA A 284 -14.49 11.83 2.44
CA ALA A 284 -15.22 10.68 2.95
C ALA A 284 -16.03 11.01 4.19
N LEU A 285 -17.23 10.43 4.27
CA LEU A 285 -18.00 10.30 5.49
C LEU A 285 -17.52 9.06 6.25
N GLN A 286 -17.44 9.16 7.57
CA GLN A 286 -16.94 8.10 8.44
C GLN A 286 -17.88 7.87 9.61
N TYR A 287 -18.05 6.61 9.99
CA TYR A 287 -18.79 6.18 11.17
C TYR A 287 -17.97 5.16 11.95
N ASN A 288 -17.92 5.29 13.27
CA ASN A 288 -17.26 4.38 14.19
C ASN A 288 -18.20 4.09 15.37
N GLN A 289 -18.40 2.82 15.67
CA GLN A 289 -19.03 2.36 16.89
C GLN A 289 -17.98 1.60 17.71
N PHE A 290 -17.86 1.95 18.99
CA PHE A 290 -16.92 1.34 19.93
C PHE A 290 -17.68 0.73 21.10
N TRP A 291 -17.24 -0.46 21.51
CA TRP A 291 -17.80 -1.23 22.62
C TRP A 291 -16.73 -1.50 23.68
N VAL A 292 -17.17 -1.51 24.93
CA VAL A 292 -16.40 -1.97 26.10
C VAL A 292 -17.31 -2.96 26.84
N ASP A 293 -16.79 -4.13 27.20
CA ASP A 293 -17.58 -5.19 27.85
C ASP A 293 -18.86 -5.54 27.08
N ASN A 294 -18.77 -5.62 25.75
CA ASN A 294 -19.89 -5.83 24.82
C ASN A 294 -21.01 -4.75 24.85
N ASP A 295 -20.89 -3.73 25.70
CA ASP A 295 -21.79 -2.60 25.77
C ASP A 295 -21.35 -1.48 24.83
N ARG A 296 -22.33 -0.85 24.15
CA ARG A 296 -22.06 0.31 23.29
C ARG A 296 -21.54 1.45 24.15
N TYR A 297 -20.28 1.81 23.97
CA TYR A 297 -19.62 2.84 24.77
C TYR A 297 -19.66 4.20 24.06
N ARG A 298 -19.19 4.24 22.80
CA ARG A 298 -19.07 5.49 22.04
C ARG A 298 -19.42 5.29 20.57
N GLU A 299 -20.12 6.24 19.99
CA GLU A 299 -20.23 6.44 18.55
C GLU A 299 -19.46 7.68 18.12
N ALA A 300 -18.91 7.63 16.91
CA ALA A 300 -18.34 8.78 16.25
C ALA A 300 -18.82 8.82 14.79
N ALA A 301 -19.39 9.94 14.37
CA ALA A 301 -19.79 10.17 12.97
C ALA A 301 -19.17 11.47 12.48
N GLY A 302 -18.67 11.49 11.25
CA GLY A 302 -17.93 12.66 10.79
C GLY A 302 -17.56 12.63 9.33
N PHE A 303 -16.72 13.58 8.94
CA PHE A 303 -16.14 13.62 7.61
C PHE A 303 -14.65 13.93 7.66
N THR A 304 -13.95 13.50 6.62
CA THR A 304 -12.57 13.87 6.34
C THR A 304 -12.48 14.36 4.91
N ALA A 305 -11.69 15.42 4.70
CA ALA A 305 -11.22 15.82 3.39
C ALA A 305 -9.69 15.92 3.42
N GLN A 306 -9.03 15.41 2.37
CA GLN A 306 -7.58 15.44 2.23
C GLN A 306 -7.21 15.87 0.81
N TRP A 307 -6.19 16.70 0.71
CA TRP A 307 -5.44 16.99 -0.51
C TRP A 307 -4.03 16.42 -0.36
N GLN A 308 -3.57 15.69 -1.36
CA GLN A 308 -2.21 15.17 -1.46
C GLN A 308 -1.58 15.65 -2.77
N HIS A 309 -0.31 16.03 -2.71
CA HIS A 309 0.48 16.45 -3.86
C HIS A 309 1.74 15.59 -4.00
N ASN A 310 1.86 14.92 -5.13
CA ASN A 310 2.96 14.03 -5.50
C ASN A 310 3.98 14.78 -6.36
N TYR A 311 4.95 15.47 -5.74
CA TYR A 311 5.95 16.26 -6.47
C TYR A 311 6.73 15.42 -7.49
N ASN A 312 7.09 14.21 -7.08
CA ASN A 312 7.74 13.17 -7.88
C ASN A 312 7.57 11.80 -7.18
N ALA A 313 8.13 10.75 -7.77
CA ALA A 313 8.03 9.40 -7.23
C ALA A 313 8.62 9.21 -5.82
N ARG A 314 9.35 10.18 -5.24
CA ARG A 314 10.04 10.11 -3.93
C ARG A 314 9.53 11.10 -2.89
N TRP A 315 8.72 12.09 -3.27
CA TRP A 315 8.32 13.19 -2.40
C TRP A 315 6.82 13.41 -2.51
N GLN A 316 6.13 13.33 -1.37
CA GLN A 316 4.70 13.60 -1.27
C GLN A 316 4.39 14.44 -0.04
N SER A 317 3.40 15.33 -0.16
CA SER A 317 2.83 16.09 0.95
C SER A 317 1.32 15.94 0.95
N SER A 318 0.69 16.03 2.12
CA SER A 318 -0.77 16.04 2.23
C SER A 318 -1.23 17.03 3.28
N LEU A 319 -2.36 17.69 3.05
CA LEU A 319 -3.13 18.43 4.05
C LEU A 319 -4.47 17.75 4.25
N TYR A 320 -4.94 17.66 5.49
CA TYR A 320 -6.24 17.08 5.78
C TYR A 320 -6.99 17.87 6.84
N VAL A 321 -8.32 17.80 6.77
CA VAL A 321 -9.25 18.29 7.76
C VAL A 321 -10.19 17.16 8.14
N GLN A 322 -10.54 17.09 9.42
CA GLN A 322 -11.44 16.10 9.98
C GLN A 322 -12.39 16.75 10.97
N TYR A 323 -13.66 16.40 10.85
CA TYR A 323 -14.69 16.71 11.86
C TYR A 323 -15.31 15.40 12.34
N SER A 324 -15.65 15.31 13.62
CA SER A 324 -16.34 14.15 14.21
C SER A 324 -17.24 14.56 15.37
N ASP A 325 -18.51 14.17 15.29
CA ASP A 325 -19.47 14.15 16.40
C ASP A 325 -19.23 12.91 17.26
N LEU A 326 -18.85 13.08 18.51
CA LEU A 326 -18.62 12.02 19.50
C LEU A 326 -19.81 11.91 20.45
N ARG A 327 -20.43 10.72 20.52
CA ARG A 327 -21.55 10.41 21.41
C ARG A 327 -21.21 9.26 22.34
N TYR A 328 -21.34 9.47 23.65
CA TYR A 328 -21.10 8.46 24.69
C TYR A 328 -22.43 8.00 25.29
N MET A 329 -22.76 6.72 25.13
CA MET A 329 -24.11 6.19 25.38
C MET A 329 -24.57 6.30 26.83
N ARG A 330 -23.66 6.10 27.78
CA ARG A 330 -23.94 6.18 29.23
C ARG A 330 -23.34 7.43 29.90
N GLN A 331 -22.66 8.28 29.13
CA GLN A 331 -21.92 9.43 29.65
C GLN A 331 -22.14 10.65 28.75
N GLU A 332 -23.40 11.05 28.57
CA GLU A 332 -23.78 12.15 27.65
C GLU A 332 -23.05 13.47 27.93
N VAL A 333 -22.61 13.68 29.16
CA VAL A 333 -21.77 14.84 29.56
C VAL A 333 -20.44 14.92 28.80
N ARG A 334 -19.99 13.80 28.21
CA ARG A 334 -18.77 13.69 27.41
C ARG A 334 -19.01 13.85 25.90
N ASN A 335 -20.26 14.03 25.48
CA ASN A 335 -20.56 14.26 24.07
C ASN A 335 -19.82 15.51 23.59
N ALA A 336 -19.15 15.40 22.45
CA ALA A 336 -18.23 16.43 22.00
C ALA A 336 -18.15 16.51 20.48
N ASP A 337 -17.88 17.70 19.97
CA ASP A 337 -17.52 17.96 18.59
C ASP A 337 -16.00 18.06 18.49
N ARG A 338 -15.39 17.23 17.66
CA ARG A 338 -13.95 17.21 17.45
C ARG A 338 -13.60 17.71 16.06
N PHE A 339 -12.71 18.70 15.99
CA PHE A 339 -12.17 19.24 14.75
C PHE A 339 -10.64 19.14 14.75
N VAL A 340 -10.07 18.63 13.67
CA VAL A 340 -8.62 18.46 13.51
C VAL A 340 -8.19 18.89 12.12
N ILE A 341 -7.10 19.64 12.03
CA ILE A 341 -6.40 19.96 10.79
C ILE A 341 -4.94 19.51 10.91
N GLY A 342 -4.40 18.92 9.86
CA GLY A 342 -3.03 18.42 9.88
C GLY A 342 -2.36 18.40 8.52
N ALA A 343 -1.04 18.27 8.57
CA ALA A 343 -0.17 18.15 7.43
C ALA A 343 0.70 16.91 7.58
N ASN A 344 0.91 16.18 6.49
CA ASN A 344 1.86 15.08 6.43
C ASN A 344 2.83 15.28 5.28
N PHE A 345 3.99 14.66 5.41
CA PHE A 345 5.06 14.64 4.43
C PHE A 345 5.69 13.25 4.43
N ALA A 346 6.01 12.73 3.24
CA ALA A 346 6.82 11.52 3.14
C ALA A 346 7.88 11.62 2.06
N HIS A 347 8.99 10.96 2.34
CA HIS A 347 10.17 10.91 1.51
C HIS A 347 10.70 9.48 1.39
N ALA A 348 10.76 8.96 0.16
CA ALA A 348 11.48 7.72 -0.13
C ALA A 348 12.91 8.01 -0.57
N LEU A 349 13.87 7.29 0.01
CA LEU A 349 15.26 7.32 -0.42
C LEU A 349 15.41 6.70 -1.82
N ALA A 350 16.55 6.96 -2.45
CA ALA A 350 16.92 6.31 -3.70
C ALA A 350 16.87 4.78 -3.54
N GLY A 351 16.24 4.09 -4.50
CA GLY A 351 16.03 2.64 -4.46
C GLY A 351 14.81 2.19 -3.66
N PHE A 352 14.00 3.09 -3.10
CA PHE A 352 12.70 2.82 -2.46
C PHE A 352 12.70 1.86 -1.26
N LYS A 353 13.86 1.38 -0.84
CA LYS A 353 14.00 0.49 0.31
C LYS A 353 13.70 1.18 1.63
N THR A 354 13.91 2.50 1.72
CA THR A 354 13.64 3.26 2.95
C THR A 354 12.69 4.39 2.65
N VAL A 355 11.63 4.48 3.44
CA VAL A 355 10.65 5.56 3.39
C VAL A 355 10.54 6.19 4.76
N PHE A 356 10.73 7.50 4.82
CA PHE A 356 10.45 8.31 5.99
C PHE A 356 9.12 9.02 5.81
N TYR A 357 8.37 9.15 6.88
CA TYR A 357 7.13 9.94 6.89
C TYR A 357 7.00 10.69 8.20
N GLY A 358 6.30 11.80 8.18
CA GLY A 358 6.01 12.58 9.36
C GLY A 358 4.84 13.52 9.13
N GLY A 359 4.35 14.09 10.21
CA GLY A 359 3.26 15.04 10.15
C GLY A 359 3.00 15.70 11.49
N ALA A 360 2.23 16.77 11.45
CA ALA A 360 1.77 17.48 12.62
C ALA A 360 0.31 17.88 12.45
N TYR A 361 -0.39 18.03 13.56
CA TYR A 361 -1.80 18.41 13.56
C TYR A 361 -2.14 19.24 14.79
N VAL A 362 -3.17 20.06 14.64
CA VAL A 362 -3.81 20.82 15.71
C VAL A 362 -5.30 20.56 15.66
N GLY A 363 -5.96 20.72 16.79
CA GLY A 363 -7.40 20.54 16.86
C GLY A 363 -8.00 20.93 18.19
N GLU A 364 -9.31 20.74 18.25
CA GLU A 364 -10.12 21.01 19.42
C GLU A 364 -11.17 19.92 19.54
N GLU A 365 -11.46 19.52 20.78
CA GLU A 365 -12.59 18.71 21.16
C GLU A 365 -13.43 19.54 22.13
N ALA A 366 -14.57 20.04 21.66
CA ALA A 366 -15.47 20.89 22.42
C ALA A 366 -16.66 20.09 22.92
N THR A 367 -16.89 20.09 24.23
CA THR A 367 -18.03 19.41 24.85
C THR A 367 -19.33 20.11 24.51
N ARG A 368 -20.39 19.35 24.25
CA ARG A 368 -21.71 19.91 23.88
C ARG A 368 -22.54 20.40 25.06
N LYS A 369 -22.23 19.92 26.27
CA LYS A 369 -23.00 20.25 27.47
C LYS A 369 -22.31 21.35 28.26
N ASP A 370 -23.04 22.42 28.53
CA ASP A 370 -22.58 23.53 29.37
C ASP A 370 -22.21 23.06 30.78
N GLY A 371 -21.17 23.66 31.37
CA GLY A 371 -20.64 23.30 32.68
C GLY A 371 -19.70 22.09 32.69
N PHE A 372 -19.47 21.45 31.53
CA PHE A 372 -18.55 20.32 31.36
C PHE A 372 -17.33 20.67 30.49
N GLU A 373 -17.01 21.96 30.35
CA GLU A 373 -15.90 22.46 29.54
C GLU A 373 -14.54 21.89 30.00
N HIS A 374 -14.45 21.42 31.24
CA HIS A 374 -13.27 20.75 31.79
C HIS A 374 -12.95 19.39 31.14
N LEU A 375 -13.88 18.83 30.36
CA LEU A 375 -13.66 17.62 29.55
C LEU A 375 -13.28 17.96 28.10
N GLY A 376 -13.62 19.16 27.63
CA GLY A 376 -13.18 19.70 26.35
C GLY A 376 -11.71 20.11 26.41
N HIS A 377 -11.01 20.04 25.28
CA HIS A 377 -9.59 20.34 25.21
C HIS A 377 -9.13 20.77 23.82
N THR A 378 -8.05 21.55 23.80
CA THR A 378 -7.25 21.79 22.60
C THR A 378 -6.11 20.78 22.53
N LEU A 379 -5.73 20.41 21.31
CA LEU A 379 -4.70 19.41 21.08
C LEU A 379 -3.70 19.86 20.00
N PHE A 380 -2.45 19.46 20.20
CA PHE A 380 -1.39 19.52 19.20
C PHE A 380 -0.64 18.20 19.20
N GLY A 381 -0.41 17.63 18.03
CA GLY A 381 0.34 16.40 17.90
C GLY A 381 1.32 16.43 16.76
N ALA A 382 2.37 15.62 16.90
CA ALA A 382 3.37 15.39 15.87
C ALA A 382 3.71 13.91 15.82
N ARG A 383 4.03 13.41 14.62
CA ARG A 383 4.42 12.03 14.40
C ARG A 383 5.53 11.95 13.37
N VAL A 384 6.43 11.00 13.56
CA VAL A 384 7.48 10.65 12.62
C VAL A 384 7.62 9.13 12.57
N GLY A 385 7.99 8.61 11.42
CA GLY A 385 8.22 7.18 11.25
C GLY A 385 9.10 6.88 10.06
N ALA A 386 9.58 5.66 10.06
CA ALA A 386 10.38 5.11 8.97
C ALA A 386 10.00 3.66 8.74
N GLN A 387 10.09 3.23 7.49
CA GLN A 387 10.09 1.83 7.13
C GLN A 387 11.32 1.52 6.29
N HIS A 388 11.91 0.35 6.51
CA HIS A 388 13.07 -0.11 5.80
C HIS A 388 12.90 -1.56 5.37
N GLU A 389 12.94 -1.80 4.06
CA GLU A 389 13.02 -3.12 3.44
C GLU A 389 14.44 -3.67 3.61
N PHE A 390 14.63 -4.49 4.64
CA PHE A 390 15.90 -5.15 4.91
C PHE A 390 16.00 -6.52 4.22
N HIS A 391 14.86 -7.13 3.88
CA HIS A 391 14.74 -8.33 3.04
C HIS A 391 13.58 -8.13 2.05
N ARG A 392 13.56 -8.88 0.94
CA ARG A 392 12.50 -8.75 -0.08
C ARG A 392 11.09 -8.92 0.50
N ASP A 393 10.98 -9.75 1.53
CA ASP A 393 9.70 -10.10 2.17
C ASP A 393 9.55 -9.53 3.57
N ALA A 394 10.52 -8.74 4.04
CA ALA A 394 10.52 -8.25 5.42
C ALA A 394 10.88 -6.77 5.48
N ARG A 395 9.98 -6.01 6.11
CA ARG A 395 10.14 -4.57 6.33
C ARG A 395 10.15 -4.29 7.82
N LEU A 396 11.20 -3.64 8.29
CA LEU A 396 11.25 -3.08 9.63
C LEU A 396 10.50 -1.75 9.58
N PHE A 397 9.64 -1.49 10.58
CA PHE A 397 9.03 -0.18 10.74
C PHE A 397 9.19 0.33 12.17
N ALA A 398 9.32 1.64 12.29
CA ALA A 398 9.35 2.35 13.56
C ALA A 398 8.55 3.65 13.44
N ASN A 399 7.79 3.99 14.47
CA ASN A 399 7.05 5.24 14.56
C ASN A 399 7.11 5.82 15.97
N LEU A 400 7.17 7.14 16.05
CA LEU A 400 7.13 7.92 17.28
C LEU A 400 6.07 9.01 17.13
N GLY A 401 5.16 9.07 18.08
CA GLY A 401 4.11 10.08 18.17
C GLY A 401 4.16 10.82 19.49
N TYR A 402 3.83 12.09 19.44
CA TYR A 402 3.65 12.96 20.59
C TYR A 402 2.33 13.70 20.45
N GLU A 403 1.56 13.78 21.54
CA GLU A 403 0.36 14.62 21.60
C GLU A 403 0.30 15.36 22.94
N HIS A 404 0.10 16.67 22.86
CA HIS A 404 -0.18 17.54 23.99
C HIS A 404 -1.67 17.88 24.00
N ARG A 405 -2.30 17.79 25.16
CA ARG A 405 -3.70 18.20 25.38
C ARG A 405 -3.79 19.17 26.54
N ARG A 406 -4.49 20.28 26.33
CA ARG A 406 -4.82 21.26 27.37
C ARG A 406 -6.33 21.40 27.46
N PHE A 407 -6.87 21.07 28.64
CA PHE A 407 -8.31 21.10 28.88
C PHE A 407 -8.82 22.54 29.08
N ASN A 408 -10.09 22.77 28.72
CA ASN A 408 -10.62 24.13 28.56
C ASN A 408 -11.06 24.76 29.89
N ALA A 409 -11.32 23.96 30.93
CA ALA A 409 -11.67 24.45 32.26
C ALA A 409 -11.02 23.63 33.39
N GLU A 410 -11.26 24.08 34.62
CA GLU A 410 -10.77 23.44 35.84
C GLU A 410 -11.46 22.10 36.09
N ASP A 411 -10.69 21.05 36.39
CA ASP A 411 -11.25 19.77 36.81
C ASP A 411 -11.98 19.93 38.14
N THR A 412 -13.22 19.43 38.20
CA THR A 412 -14.13 19.59 39.34
C THR A 412 -13.62 18.97 40.65
N PHE A 413 -12.84 17.89 40.58
CA PHE A 413 -12.31 17.19 41.75
C PHE A 413 -10.89 17.62 42.11
N PHE A 414 -10.09 17.92 41.08
CA PHE A 414 -8.66 18.23 41.25
C PHE A 414 -8.35 19.71 41.31
N LEU A 415 -9.34 20.58 41.09
CA LEU A 415 -9.25 22.04 41.23
C LEU A 415 -8.03 22.63 40.49
N ARG A 416 -7.78 22.10 39.29
CA ARG A 416 -6.77 22.62 38.35
C ARG A 416 -7.13 22.26 36.92
N THR A 417 -6.69 23.08 35.98
CA THR A 417 -6.80 22.76 34.54
C THR A 417 -5.89 21.58 34.20
N ARG A 418 -6.47 20.51 33.67
CA ARG A 418 -5.73 19.31 33.28
C ARG A 418 -4.83 19.59 32.08
N THR A 419 -3.61 19.07 32.13
CA THR A 419 -2.68 19.04 30.99
C THR A 419 -2.09 17.65 30.86
N ASP A 420 -2.12 17.13 29.64
CA ASP A 420 -1.62 15.81 29.31
C ASP A 420 -0.58 15.87 28.21
N ASN A 421 0.43 15.01 28.34
CA ASN A 421 1.45 14.77 27.33
C ASN A 421 1.52 13.26 27.11
N GLN A 422 1.21 12.80 25.90
CA GLN A 422 1.23 11.40 25.55
C GLN A 422 2.32 11.14 24.50
N TRP A 423 3.20 10.18 24.81
CA TRP A 423 4.16 9.64 23.85
C TRP A 423 3.72 8.25 23.44
N ASN A 424 3.84 7.95 22.14
CA ASN A 424 3.58 6.63 21.58
C ASN A 424 4.79 6.19 20.75
N LEU A 425 5.35 5.03 21.03
CA LEU A 425 6.41 4.39 20.26
C LEU A 425 5.88 3.06 19.73
N GLY A 426 6.06 2.80 18.44
CA GLY A 426 5.77 1.52 17.82
C GLY A 426 6.96 1.04 17.02
N VAL A 427 7.38 -0.21 17.22
CA VAL A 427 8.45 -0.85 16.45
C VAL A 427 8.01 -2.27 16.10
N GLY A 428 8.21 -2.68 14.85
CA GLY A 428 7.83 -4.03 14.43
C GLY A 428 8.43 -4.43 13.09
N VAL A 429 8.20 -5.68 12.73
CA VAL A 429 8.61 -6.25 11.46
C VAL A 429 7.36 -6.73 10.73
N ALA A 430 7.11 -6.20 9.54
CA ALA A 430 6.11 -6.76 8.62
C ALA A 430 6.81 -7.81 7.75
N TRP A 431 6.67 -9.08 8.11
CA TRP A 431 7.24 -10.21 7.36
C TRP A 431 6.16 -10.87 6.52
N THR A 432 6.46 -11.20 5.28
CA THR A 432 5.48 -11.58 4.26
C THR A 432 5.83 -12.99 3.75
N PRO A 433 5.43 -14.08 4.46
CA PRO A 433 5.99 -15.41 4.22
C PRO A 433 5.49 -16.15 2.97
N ALA A 434 4.25 -15.92 2.50
CA ALA A 434 3.63 -16.68 1.40
C ALA A 434 2.52 -15.86 0.76
N LYS A 435 2.29 -15.90 -0.56
CA LYS A 435 1.26 -15.05 -1.21
C LYS A 435 -0.07 -15.27 -0.50
N ASN A 436 -0.82 -14.23 -0.28
CA ASN A 436 -1.93 -14.16 0.64
C ASN A 436 -1.58 -13.92 2.14
N TRP A 437 -0.31 -14.05 2.61
CA TRP A 437 0.31 -14.04 3.99
C TRP A 437 1.37 -12.94 4.47
N ARG A 438 1.30 -12.40 5.72
CA ARG A 438 2.07 -11.31 6.46
C ARG A 438 1.97 -11.44 8.00
N VAL A 439 3.05 -11.85 8.63
CA VAL A 439 3.16 -11.89 10.08
C VAL A 439 3.77 -10.59 10.59
N THR A 440 3.17 -9.96 11.60
CA THR A 440 3.67 -8.71 12.18
C THR A 440 3.94 -8.84 13.68
N PRO A 441 5.12 -9.32 14.11
CA PRO A 441 5.58 -9.09 15.48
C PRO A 441 5.83 -7.59 15.69
N GLN A 442 5.28 -7.05 16.77
CA GLN A 442 5.44 -5.64 17.11
C GLN A 442 5.44 -5.41 18.62
N PHE A 443 6.12 -4.34 19.00
CA PHE A 443 6.14 -3.75 20.33
C PHE A 443 5.56 -2.33 20.27
N GLN A 444 4.65 -2.03 21.19
CA GLN A 444 4.06 -0.70 21.35
C GLN A 444 4.26 -0.23 22.78
N TYR A 445 4.64 1.03 22.94
CA TYR A 445 4.82 1.69 24.23
C TYR A 445 4.07 3.03 24.25
N THR A 446 3.26 3.23 25.28
CA THR A 446 2.56 4.49 25.55
C THR A 446 2.93 5.01 26.94
N ASP A 447 3.37 6.26 27.01
CA ASP A 447 3.59 7.00 28.26
C ASP A 447 2.67 8.22 28.27
N ALA A 448 1.61 8.17 29.08
CA ALA A 448 0.69 9.27 29.28
C ALA A 448 1.02 9.97 30.61
N ARG A 449 1.54 11.19 30.50
CA ARG A 449 1.85 12.04 31.65
C ARG A 449 0.76 13.07 31.81
N SER A 450 0.13 13.09 32.97
CA SER A 450 -0.85 14.11 33.35
C SER A 450 -0.41 14.82 34.62
N ASN A 451 -0.80 16.09 34.75
CA ASN A 451 -0.73 16.81 36.02
C ASN A 451 -1.75 16.25 37.03
N ILE A 452 -2.79 15.53 36.59
CA ILE A 452 -3.74 14.80 37.44
C ILE A 452 -3.31 13.32 37.54
N ALA A 453 -3.01 12.85 38.76
CA ALA A 453 -2.44 11.51 39.00
C ALA A 453 -3.30 10.36 38.44
N LEU A 454 -4.63 10.51 38.48
CA LEU A 454 -5.58 9.50 37.98
C LEU A 454 -5.42 9.22 36.48
N ASN A 455 -4.97 10.21 35.71
CA ASN A 455 -4.86 10.13 34.25
C ASN A 455 -3.46 9.77 33.76
N ARG A 456 -2.51 9.55 34.67
CA ARG A 456 -1.15 9.13 34.33
C ARG A 456 -1.12 7.63 34.15
N PHE A 457 -0.54 7.14 33.07
CA PHE A 457 -0.31 5.71 32.91
C PHE A 457 0.87 5.39 31.98
N ARG A 458 1.37 4.17 32.10
CA ARG A 458 2.29 3.55 31.15
C ARG A 458 1.70 2.24 30.67
N ARG A 459 1.93 1.93 29.40
CA ARG A 459 1.41 0.74 28.75
C ARG A 459 2.41 0.20 27.74
N GLU A 460 2.78 -1.05 27.91
CA GLU A 460 3.58 -1.84 27.00
C GLU A 460 2.71 -2.96 26.43
N VAL A 461 2.74 -3.11 25.11
CA VAL A 461 2.03 -4.16 24.37
C VAL A 461 3.01 -4.88 23.46
N LEU A 462 3.17 -6.18 23.68
CA LEU A 462 3.87 -7.07 22.76
C LEU A 462 2.83 -7.94 22.06
N SER A 463 2.85 -7.96 20.73
CA SER A 463 1.84 -8.72 19.98
C SER A 463 2.41 -9.32 18.71
N VAL A 464 1.86 -10.47 18.31
CA VAL A 464 2.05 -11.07 17.00
C VAL A 464 0.73 -11.13 16.28
N THR A 465 0.79 -10.67 15.05
CA THR A 465 -0.31 -10.41 14.15
C THR A 465 -0.22 -11.34 12.96
N VAL A 466 -1.33 -11.93 12.56
CA VAL A 466 -1.43 -12.78 11.37
C VAL A 466 -2.77 -12.45 10.70
N ARG A 467 -2.83 -11.89 9.47
CA ARG A 467 -4.10 -11.45 8.85
C ARG A 467 -4.19 -11.69 7.33
N ARG A 468 -5.11 -12.45 6.69
CA ARG A 468 -5.16 -12.77 5.22
C ARG A 468 -5.91 -11.89 4.19
N GLU A 469 -5.18 -11.34 3.19
CA GLU A 469 -5.75 -10.55 2.07
C GLU A 469 -6.42 -11.47 1.03
N PHE A 470 -7.48 -10.99 0.39
CA PHE A 470 -8.13 -11.64 -0.74
C PHE A 470 -8.78 -10.66 -1.70
#